data_AF-A0A2M9BM92-F1
#
_entry.id   AF-A0A2M9BM92-F1
#
_cell.length_a   1.000
_cell.length_b   1.000
_cell.length_c   1.000
_cell.angle_alpha   90.00
_cell.angle_beta   90.00
_cell.angle_gamma   90.00
#
_symmetry.space_group_name_H-M   'P 1'
#
loop_
_entity.id
_entity.type
_entity.pdbx_description
1 polymer ?
#
loop_
_entity_poly.entity_id
_entity_poly.type
_entity_poly.pdbx_seq_one_letter_code
_entity_poly.pdbx_strand_id
1 'polypeptide(L)'
;MSAYQSYFDNFFAALPMSRTNFKALGTATHLAVKQADLGAEFTNHLAALEAALNGFDVNLTDADESTSGGTEAFRAARKQWLEFVDDAMKDYVTPKLRKLPAYADFKKYSKSKLAGLDQPELLQDSKLLLDLYAKHAADLGQPGLPAAAKAAYQQLAAAHETRGTAGAAISQARVALSADWLKLARALRRLKAQLELRFEEPQEVYRFFDFGKTYIAGRKAPKKPRQAAEAPAE
;
A
#
# COMPACT_ATOMS: atom_id res chain seq x y z
N MET A 1 28.22 15.05 11.14
CA MET A 1 28.15 13.72 11.78
C MET A 1 26.95 12.87 11.34
N SER A 2 25.95 13.37 10.61
CA SER A 2 24.78 12.56 10.17
C SER A 2 25.08 11.57 9.03
N ALA A 3 26.02 11.88 8.13
CA ALA A 3 26.35 11.02 6.98
C ALA A 3 27.05 9.69 7.35
N TYR A 4 27.73 9.63 8.50
CA TYR A 4 28.33 8.38 8.99
C TYR A 4 27.32 7.48 9.71
N GLN A 5 26.24 8.05 10.24
CA GLN A 5 25.12 7.29 10.81
C GLN A 5 24.38 6.49 9.72
N SER A 6 24.18 7.09 8.53
CA SER A 6 23.54 6.41 7.40
C SER A 6 24.37 5.29 6.78
N TYR A 7 25.69 5.28 6.94
CA TYR A 7 26.57 4.25 6.35
C TYR A 7 26.56 2.94 7.15
N PHE A 8 26.42 3.01 8.48
CA PHE A 8 26.38 1.85 9.38
C PHE A 8 25.00 1.20 9.54
N ASP A 9 23.93 1.91 9.15
CA ASP A 9 22.52 1.46 9.24
C ASP A 9 22.09 0.53 8.08
N ASN A 10 22.96 0.26 7.10
CA ASN A 10 22.53 -0.18 5.76
C ASN A 10 22.19 -1.66 5.56
N PHE A 11 22.77 -2.63 6.28
CA PHE A 11 22.56 -4.04 5.90
C PHE A 11 21.09 -4.47 6.02
N PHE A 12 20.50 -4.37 7.22
CA PHE A 12 19.10 -4.75 7.42
C PHE A 12 18.13 -3.76 6.77
N ALA A 13 18.48 -2.48 6.71
CA ALA A 13 17.63 -1.45 6.10
C ALA A 13 17.51 -1.63 4.57
N ALA A 14 18.55 -2.13 3.91
CA ALA A 14 18.59 -2.31 2.46
C ALA A 14 18.22 -3.74 1.98
N LEU A 15 17.78 -4.64 2.88
CA LEU A 15 17.38 -5.98 2.47
C LEU A 15 16.16 -5.91 1.52
N PRO A 16 16.20 -6.57 0.34
CA PRO A 16 15.08 -6.61 -0.60
C PRO A 16 14.01 -7.60 -0.12
N MET A 17 13.39 -7.30 1.03
CA MET A 17 12.44 -8.17 1.72
C MET A 17 11.09 -7.47 1.88
N SER A 18 9.97 -8.22 1.85
CA SER A 18 8.66 -7.66 2.20
C SER A 18 8.58 -7.32 3.68
N ARG A 19 7.72 -6.38 4.06
CA ARG A 19 7.46 -6.01 5.45
C ARG A 19 7.05 -7.17 6.34
N THR A 20 6.16 -8.02 5.86
CA THR A 20 5.74 -9.23 6.56
C THR A 20 6.93 -10.16 6.83
N ASN A 21 7.79 -10.36 5.82
CA ASN A 21 8.99 -11.19 5.99
C ASN A 21 10.01 -10.52 6.91
N PHE A 22 10.12 -9.19 6.91
CA PHE A 22 11.05 -8.45 7.75
C PHE A 22 10.66 -8.48 9.23
N LYS A 23 9.35 -8.32 9.52
CA LYS A 23 8.81 -8.56 10.87
C LYS A 23 9.00 -10.03 11.28
N ALA A 24 8.80 -10.97 10.37
CA ALA A 24 9.01 -12.40 10.65
C ALA A 24 10.48 -12.70 10.97
N LEU A 25 11.43 -12.13 10.24
CA LEU A 25 12.86 -12.20 10.56
C LEU A 25 13.11 -11.68 11.98
N GLY A 26 12.62 -10.48 12.31
CA GLY A 26 12.81 -9.90 13.64
C GLY A 26 12.19 -10.74 14.76
N THR A 27 11.01 -11.31 14.53
CA THR A 27 10.32 -12.21 15.47
C THR A 27 11.08 -13.51 15.68
N ALA A 28 11.56 -14.12 14.59
CA ALA A 28 12.36 -15.33 14.63
C ALA A 28 13.69 -15.10 15.37
N THR A 29 14.37 -13.99 15.09
CA THR A 29 15.60 -13.60 15.78
C THR A 29 15.37 -13.37 17.27
N HIS A 30 14.30 -12.65 17.65
CA HIS A 30 13.94 -12.45 19.05
C HIS A 30 13.72 -13.78 19.77
N LEU A 31 12.97 -14.70 19.14
CA LEU A 31 12.70 -16.03 19.70
C LEU A 31 13.99 -16.87 19.82
N ALA A 32 14.83 -16.90 18.79
CA ALA A 32 16.07 -17.67 18.78
C ALA A 32 17.04 -17.22 19.86
N VAL A 33 17.19 -15.90 20.07
CA VAL A 33 18.05 -15.36 21.13
C VAL A 33 17.46 -15.63 22.51
N LYS A 34 16.13 -15.53 22.67
CA LYS A 34 15.46 -15.87 23.94
C LYS A 34 15.61 -17.36 24.29
N GLN A 35 15.49 -18.25 23.31
CA GLN A 35 15.63 -19.70 23.50
C GLN A 35 17.07 -20.13 23.78
N ALA A 36 18.05 -19.43 23.22
CA ALA A 36 19.46 -19.72 23.47
C ALA A 36 19.95 -19.28 24.85
N ASP A 37 19.13 -18.53 25.61
CA ASP A 37 19.40 -18.10 26.99
C ASP A 37 20.83 -17.57 27.19
N LEU A 38 21.22 -16.62 26.34
CA LEU A 38 22.59 -16.10 26.27
C LEU A 38 22.99 -15.21 27.47
N GLY A 39 22.13 -15.09 28.48
CA GLY A 39 22.40 -14.36 29.71
C GLY A 39 21.98 -12.88 29.71
N ALA A 40 22.21 -12.23 30.86
CA ALA A 40 21.65 -10.92 31.18
C ALA A 40 22.16 -9.79 30.26
N GLU A 41 23.35 -9.93 29.67
CA GLU A 41 23.96 -8.98 28.73
C GLU A 41 23.11 -8.72 27.47
N PHE A 42 22.24 -9.65 27.09
CA PHE A 42 21.34 -9.51 25.95
C PHE A 42 19.97 -8.91 26.30
N THR A 43 19.64 -8.76 27.58
CA THR A 43 18.30 -8.32 28.05
C THR A 43 17.88 -6.98 27.45
N ASN A 44 18.78 -5.99 27.47
CA ASN A 44 18.49 -4.66 26.92
C ASN A 44 18.32 -4.69 25.40
N HIS A 45 19.04 -5.58 24.71
CA HIS A 45 18.93 -5.74 23.25
C HIS A 45 17.65 -6.48 22.86
N LEU A 46 17.24 -7.49 23.64
CA LEU A 46 15.97 -8.18 23.49
C LEU A 46 14.79 -7.23 23.74
N ALA A 47 14.82 -6.46 24.83
CA ALA A 47 13.79 -5.47 25.13
C ALA A 47 13.69 -4.39 24.04
N ALA A 48 14.82 -3.92 23.50
CA ALA A 48 14.83 -2.97 22.40
C ALA A 48 14.28 -3.58 21.09
N LEU A 49 14.58 -4.86 20.82
CA LEU A 49 14.03 -5.57 19.67
C LEU A 49 12.52 -5.82 19.82
N GLU A 50 12.06 -6.21 21.01
CA GLU A 50 10.65 -6.39 21.33
C GLU A 50 9.87 -5.06 21.21
N ALA A 51 10.40 -3.96 21.75
CA ALA A 51 9.81 -2.64 21.59
C ALA A 51 9.72 -2.22 20.11
N ALA A 52 10.77 -2.50 19.31
CA ALA A 52 10.76 -2.24 17.87
C ALA A 52 9.76 -3.13 17.12
N LEU A 53 9.57 -4.39 17.53
CA LEU A 53 8.58 -5.31 16.97
C LEU A 53 7.15 -4.91 17.32
N ASN A 54 6.91 -4.48 18.57
CA ASN A 54 5.62 -4.01 19.05
C ASN A 54 5.23 -2.70 18.37
N GLY A 55 6.18 -1.77 18.23
CA GLY A 55 6.00 -0.52 17.50
C GLY A 55 5.98 -0.68 15.97
N PHE A 56 6.35 -1.84 15.44
CA PHE A 56 6.56 -2.02 14.00
C PHE A 56 5.29 -1.70 13.21
N ASP A 57 4.13 -2.10 13.72
CA ASP A 57 2.82 -1.93 13.08
C ASP A 57 1.97 -0.78 13.65
N VAL A 58 2.48 -0.02 14.63
CA VAL A 58 1.71 1.05 15.29
C VAL A 58 1.46 2.23 14.36
N ASN A 59 2.40 2.60 13.50
CA ASN A 59 2.21 3.70 12.54
C ASN A 59 1.35 3.32 11.32
N LEU A 60 0.71 2.13 11.30
CA LEU A 60 -0.29 1.79 10.29
C LEU A 60 -1.63 2.49 10.54
N THR A 61 -1.90 2.96 11.78
CA THR A 61 -3.12 3.71 12.12
C THR A 61 -3.03 5.18 11.72
N ASP A 62 -1.82 5.73 11.62
CA ASP A 62 -1.58 7.17 11.38
C ASP A 62 -1.21 7.48 9.92
N ALA A 63 -1.11 6.45 9.07
CA ALA A 63 -0.74 6.59 7.67
C ALA A 63 -1.98 6.80 6.78
N ASP A 64 -2.65 7.95 6.94
CA ASP A 64 -3.70 8.41 6.03
C ASP A 64 -3.21 8.64 4.58
N GLU A 65 -1.89 8.59 4.35
CA GLU A 65 -1.27 8.97 3.08
C GLU A 65 -0.84 7.81 2.16
N SER A 66 -1.01 6.52 2.53
CA SER A 66 -0.41 5.42 1.74
C SER A 66 -1.25 4.14 1.59
N THR A 67 -2.40 4.25 0.92
CA THR A 67 -3.08 3.08 0.32
C THR A 67 -3.48 3.39 -1.13
N SER A 68 -2.49 3.52 -2.01
CA SER A 68 -2.69 3.78 -3.44
C SER A 68 -3.40 2.64 -4.21
N GLY A 69 -3.75 1.53 -3.55
CA GLY A 69 -4.72 0.55 -4.03
C GLY A 69 -6.01 0.66 -3.23
N GLY A 70 -7.12 1.02 -3.89
CA GLY A 70 -8.44 1.01 -3.26
C GLY A 70 -8.80 -0.39 -2.74
N THR A 71 -9.45 -0.46 -1.57
CA THR A 71 -10.09 -1.69 -1.08
C THR A 71 -11.03 -2.26 -2.14
N GLU A 72 -11.40 -3.53 -2.07
CA GLU A 72 -12.41 -4.08 -3.00
C GLU A 72 -13.73 -3.29 -2.92
N ALA A 73 -14.13 -2.90 -1.71
CA ALA A 73 -15.27 -2.03 -1.47
C ALA A 73 -15.12 -0.67 -2.17
N PHE A 74 -13.96 -0.02 -2.05
CA PHE A 74 -13.69 1.25 -2.74
C PHE A 74 -13.63 1.08 -4.26
N ARG A 75 -13.03 0.00 -4.77
CA ARG A 75 -12.99 -0.29 -6.21
C ARG A 75 -14.40 -0.51 -6.76
N ALA A 76 -15.25 -1.23 -6.03
CA ALA A 76 -16.65 -1.43 -6.39
C ALA A 76 -17.44 -0.11 -6.35
N ALA A 77 -17.34 0.65 -5.27
CA ALA A 77 -18.01 1.95 -5.13
C ALA A 77 -17.54 2.97 -6.18
N ARG A 78 -16.23 3.01 -6.49
CA ARG A 78 -15.67 3.84 -7.57
C ARG A 78 -16.23 3.44 -8.92
N LYS A 79 -16.32 2.14 -9.21
CA LYS A 79 -16.91 1.67 -10.47
C LYS A 79 -18.37 2.11 -10.59
N GLN A 80 -19.17 1.88 -9.54
CA GLN A 80 -20.58 2.28 -9.49
C GLN A 80 -20.76 3.79 -9.65
N TRP A 81 -19.94 4.60 -8.97
CA TRP A 81 -19.96 6.05 -9.12
C TRP A 81 -19.63 6.50 -10.54
N LEU A 82 -18.58 5.95 -11.15
CA LEU A 82 -18.19 6.31 -12.51
C LEU A 82 -19.22 5.88 -13.56
N GLU A 83 -19.87 4.73 -13.36
CA GLU A 83 -21.00 4.29 -14.19
C GLU A 83 -22.18 5.26 -14.05
N PHE A 84 -22.56 5.61 -12.81
CA PHE A 84 -23.61 6.60 -12.57
C PHE A 84 -23.32 7.94 -13.27
N VAL A 85 -22.09 8.45 -13.20
CA VAL A 85 -21.72 9.71 -13.86
C VAL A 85 -21.83 9.61 -15.39
N ASP A 86 -21.44 8.48 -15.97
CA ASP A 86 -21.53 8.25 -17.42
C ASP A 86 -22.99 8.18 -17.90
N ASP A 87 -23.82 7.46 -17.15
CA ASP A 87 -25.26 7.33 -17.45
C ASP A 87 -25.96 8.68 -17.26
N ALA A 88 -25.70 9.38 -16.15
CA ALA A 88 -26.25 10.71 -15.92
C ALA A 88 -25.81 11.72 -17.01
N MET A 89 -24.57 11.60 -17.49
CA MET A 89 -24.07 12.42 -18.59
C MET A 89 -24.80 12.14 -19.90
N LYS A 90 -25.07 10.87 -20.22
CA LYS A 90 -25.75 10.45 -21.46
C LYS A 90 -27.26 10.71 -21.45
N ASP A 91 -27.90 10.44 -20.32
CA ASP A 91 -29.37 10.37 -20.24
C ASP A 91 -29.98 11.73 -19.87
N TYR A 92 -29.26 12.55 -19.11
CA TYR A 92 -29.80 13.81 -18.56
C TYR A 92 -29.00 15.03 -19.01
N VAL A 93 -27.69 15.03 -18.79
CA VAL A 93 -26.86 16.24 -19.02
C VAL A 93 -26.71 16.54 -20.51
N THR A 94 -26.27 15.58 -21.32
CA THR A 94 -26.04 15.80 -22.76
C THR A 94 -27.34 16.17 -23.50
N PRO A 95 -28.47 15.47 -23.29
CA PRO A 95 -29.70 15.80 -24.00
C PRO A 95 -30.27 17.17 -23.63
N LYS A 96 -30.14 17.59 -22.37
CA LYS A 96 -30.73 18.83 -21.86
C LYS A 96 -29.82 20.04 -21.95
N LEU A 97 -28.53 19.86 -21.67
CA LEU A 97 -27.60 20.97 -21.46
C LEU A 97 -26.59 21.16 -22.58
N ARG A 98 -26.41 20.24 -23.54
CA ARG A 98 -25.30 20.29 -24.54
C ARG A 98 -25.10 21.63 -25.26
N LYS A 99 -26.18 22.40 -25.46
CA LYS A 99 -26.14 23.71 -26.13
C LYS A 99 -26.11 24.91 -25.15
N LEU A 100 -26.12 24.65 -23.85
CA LEU A 100 -26.13 25.64 -22.78
C LEU A 100 -24.73 25.75 -22.15
N PRO A 101 -24.35 26.93 -21.61
CA PRO A 101 -23.06 27.12 -20.98
C PRO A 101 -22.77 26.12 -19.84
N ALA A 102 -23.82 25.75 -19.09
CA ALA A 102 -23.73 24.79 -17.99
C ALA A 102 -23.13 23.43 -18.38
N TYR A 103 -23.28 23.00 -19.64
CA TYR A 103 -22.69 21.74 -20.11
C TYR A 103 -21.16 21.72 -20.05
N ALA A 104 -20.51 22.88 -20.24
CA ALA A 104 -19.06 22.98 -20.13
C ALA A 104 -18.58 22.66 -18.71
N ASP A 105 -19.37 22.99 -17.68
CA ASP A 105 -19.04 22.69 -16.30
C ASP A 105 -19.18 21.20 -16.02
N PHE A 106 -20.27 20.55 -16.47
CA PHE A 106 -20.39 19.09 -16.36
C PHE A 106 -19.29 18.32 -17.11
N LYS A 107 -18.84 18.83 -18.26
CA LYS A 107 -17.80 18.18 -19.06
C LYS A 107 -16.44 18.09 -18.34
N LYS A 108 -16.17 18.97 -17.38
CA LYS A 108 -14.96 18.91 -16.53
C LYS A 108 -14.91 17.63 -15.70
N TYR A 109 -16.08 17.09 -15.34
CA TYR A 109 -16.25 15.96 -14.42
C TYR A 109 -16.75 14.70 -15.15
N SER A 110 -16.37 14.48 -16.41
CA SER A 110 -16.78 13.27 -17.13
C SER A 110 -16.13 12.00 -16.55
N LYS A 111 -16.72 10.83 -16.81
CA LYS A 111 -16.18 9.53 -16.37
C LYS A 111 -14.70 9.36 -16.66
N SER A 112 -14.23 9.73 -17.85
CA SER A 112 -12.82 9.58 -18.22
C SER A 112 -11.89 10.50 -17.43
N LYS A 113 -12.35 11.70 -17.06
CA LYS A 113 -11.61 12.63 -16.20
C LYS A 113 -11.54 12.11 -14.77
N LEU A 114 -12.69 11.76 -14.19
CA LEU A 114 -12.78 11.22 -12.83
C LEU A 114 -12.05 9.87 -12.67
N ALA A 115 -12.05 9.02 -13.70
CA ALA A 115 -11.33 7.75 -13.67
C ALA A 115 -9.80 7.90 -13.64
N GLY A 116 -9.27 9.05 -14.05
CA GLY A 116 -7.84 9.36 -14.00
C GLY A 116 -7.37 9.91 -12.65
N LEU A 117 -8.31 10.37 -11.80
CA LEU A 117 -7.99 10.99 -10.52
C LEU A 117 -7.61 9.96 -9.46
N ASP A 118 -6.77 10.39 -8.53
CA ASP A 118 -6.54 9.67 -7.30
C ASP A 118 -7.77 9.76 -6.37
N GLN A 119 -7.73 9.11 -5.20
CA GLN A 119 -8.93 8.97 -4.36
C GLN A 119 -9.37 10.31 -3.71
N PRO A 120 -8.46 11.11 -3.11
CA PRO A 120 -8.83 12.42 -2.57
C PRO A 120 -9.35 13.38 -3.64
N GLU A 121 -8.68 13.47 -4.79
CA GLU A 121 -9.12 14.32 -5.90
C GLU A 121 -10.45 13.83 -6.45
N LEU A 122 -10.64 12.51 -6.60
CA LEU A 122 -11.92 11.94 -7.00
C LEU A 122 -13.05 12.35 -6.06
N LEU A 123 -12.87 12.27 -4.74
CA LEU A 123 -13.92 12.65 -3.79
C LEU A 123 -14.23 14.14 -3.84
N GLN A 124 -13.21 14.97 -3.97
CA GLN A 124 -13.36 16.42 -4.08
C GLN A 124 -14.11 16.81 -5.36
N ASP A 125 -13.68 16.29 -6.51
CA ASP A 125 -14.31 16.58 -7.80
C ASP A 125 -15.72 15.98 -7.90
N SER A 126 -15.94 14.81 -7.29
CA SER A 126 -17.27 14.20 -7.21
C SER A 126 -18.23 15.04 -6.36
N LYS A 127 -17.73 15.68 -5.29
CA LYS A 127 -18.53 16.62 -4.49
C LYS A 127 -18.91 17.86 -5.27
N LEU A 128 -17.98 18.43 -6.04
CA LEU A 128 -18.27 19.56 -6.94
C LEU A 128 -19.31 19.18 -8.00
N LEU A 129 -19.24 17.96 -8.53
CA LEU A 129 -20.23 17.44 -9.46
C LEU A 129 -21.63 17.29 -8.82
N LEU A 130 -21.72 16.89 -7.54
CA LEU A 130 -23.00 16.88 -6.82
C LEU A 130 -23.64 18.27 -6.76
N ASP A 131 -22.85 19.30 -6.48
CA ASP A 131 -23.33 20.67 -6.43
C ASP A 131 -23.87 21.13 -7.80
N LEU A 132 -23.24 20.68 -8.90
CA LEU A 132 -23.76 20.94 -10.25
C LEU A 132 -25.10 20.24 -10.51
N TYR A 133 -25.26 18.98 -10.10
CA TYR A 133 -26.55 18.29 -10.24
C TYR A 133 -27.65 18.97 -9.44
N ALA A 134 -27.36 19.43 -8.21
CA ALA A 134 -28.31 20.16 -7.39
C ALA A 134 -28.67 21.52 -8.03
N LYS A 135 -27.67 22.28 -8.49
CA LYS A 135 -27.86 23.60 -9.11
C LYS A 135 -28.70 23.53 -10.39
N HIS A 136 -28.52 22.50 -11.21
CA HIS A 136 -29.20 22.34 -12.50
C HIS A 136 -30.34 21.32 -12.47
N ALA A 137 -30.83 20.93 -11.29
CA ALA A 137 -31.86 19.89 -11.16
C ALA A 137 -33.14 20.21 -11.97
N ALA A 138 -33.55 21.48 -11.98
CA ALA A 138 -34.70 21.95 -12.76
C ALA A 138 -34.44 21.86 -14.28
N ASP A 139 -33.27 22.32 -14.73
CA ASP A 139 -32.87 22.31 -16.15
C ASP A 139 -32.72 20.88 -16.71
N LEU A 140 -32.27 19.95 -15.85
CA LEU A 140 -32.11 18.54 -16.17
C LEU A 140 -33.45 17.79 -16.24
N GLY A 141 -34.54 18.37 -15.72
CA GLY A 141 -35.88 17.79 -15.75
C GLY A 141 -35.99 16.48 -14.96
N GLN A 142 -35.09 16.25 -14.00
CA GLN A 142 -35.05 15.06 -13.16
C GLN A 142 -34.84 15.43 -11.69
N PRO A 143 -35.93 15.67 -10.93
CA PRO A 143 -35.84 16.08 -9.53
C PRO A 143 -35.21 15.01 -8.62
N GLY A 144 -35.23 13.74 -9.04
CA GLY A 144 -34.60 12.64 -8.30
C GLY A 144 -33.08 12.48 -8.52
N LEU A 145 -32.53 13.11 -9.56
CA LEU A 145 -31.12 12.95 -9.92
C LEU A 145 -30.15 13.43 -8.82
N PRO A 146 -30.34 14.59 -8.17
CA PRO A 146 -29.47 15.01 -7.07
C PRO A 146 -29.47 14.03 -5.89
N ALA A 147 -30.62 13.45 -5.57
CA ALA A 147 -30.75 12.48 -4.49
C ALA A 147 -30.02 11.17 -4.83
N ALA A 148 -30.20 10.66 -6.05
CA ALA A 148 -29.49 9.47 -6.54
C ALA A 148 -27.97 9.69 -6.59
N ALA A 149 -27.52 10.85 -7.08
CA ALA A 149 -26.11 11.21 -7.11
C ALA A 149 -25.53 11.26 -5.69
N LYS A 150 -26.24 11.90 -4.75
CA LYS A 150 -25.83 11.99 -3.35
C LYS A 150 -25.69 10.60 -2.71
N ALA A 151 -26.61 9.68 -2.98
CA ALA A 151 -26.54 8.31 -2.45
C ALA A 151 -25.31 7.56 -2.99
N ALA A 152 -25.04 7.64 -4.29
CA ALA A 152 -23.86 7.00 -4.90
C ALA A 152 -22.54 7.61 -4.39
N TYR A 153 -22.49 8.94 -4.24
CA TYR A 153 -21.35 9.62 -3.63
C TYR A 153 -21.14 9.22 -2.16
N GLN A 154 -22.22 9.11 -1.38
CA GLN A 154 -22.13 8.68 0.02
C GLN A 154 -21.57 7.26 0.15
N GLN A 155 -21.89 6.36 -0.78
CA GLN A 155 -21.27 5.03 -0.83
C GLN A 155 -19.77 5.11 -1.14
N LEU A 156 -19.36 5.97 -2.07
CA LEU A 156 -17.96 6.20 -2.38
C LEU A 156 -17.18 6.80 -1.20
N ALA A 157 -17.76 7.82 -0.56
CA ALA A 157 -17.19 8.46 0.63
C ALA A 157 -17.12 7.49 1.82
N ALA A 158 -18.20 6.75 2.10
CA ALA A 158 -18.18 5.73 3.15
C ALA A 158 -17.16 4.63 2.86
N ALA A 159 -17.01 4.18 1.61
CA ALA A 159 -15.97 3.21 1.24
C ALA A 159 -14.55 3.78 1.38
N HIS A 160 -14.39 5.10 1.33
CA HIS A 160 -13.15 5.79 1.61
C HIS A 160 -12.89 5.95 3.11
N GLU A 161 -13.90 6.28 3.92
CA GLU A 161 -13.80 6.43 5.38
C GLU A 161 -13.62 5.08 6.10
N THR A 162 -14.33 4.04 5.65
CA THR A 162 -14.18 2.66 6.16
C THR A 162 -12.83 2.03 5.84
N ARG A 163 -11.96 2.74 5.11
CA ARG A 163 -10.54 2.41 4.90
C ARG A 163 -9.73 2.41 6.21
N GLY A 164 -10.30 2.87 7.33
CA GLY A 164 -9.73 2.71 8.66
C GLY A 164 -9.48 1.24 9.02
N THR A 165 -8.29 0.73 8.70
CA THR A 165 -7.67 -0.56 9.08
C THR A 165 -8.42 -1.87 8.78
N ALA A 166 -9.72 -1.84 8.50
CA ALA A 166 -10.54 -2.99 8.16
C ALA A 166 -10.47 -3.29 6.65
N GLY A 167 -9.38 -3.92 6.21
CA GLY A 167 -9.29 -4.50 4.85
C GLY A 167 -8.22 -3.91 3.94
N ALA A 168 -7.40 -2.97 4.40
CA ALA A 168 -6.10 -2.75 3.79
C ALA A 168 -5.24 -3.99 4.07
N ALA A 169 -5.01 -4.84 3.07
CA ALA A 169 -4.13 -5.98 3.23
C ALA A 169 -2.75 -5.45 3.67
N ILE A 170 -2.37 -5.72 4.92
CA ILE A 170 -1.06 -5.35 5.52
C ILE A 170 0.10 -5.82 4.63
N SER A 171 -0.12 -6.85 3.80
CA SER A 171 0.81 -7.37 2.80
C SER A 171 0.96 -6.52 1.53
N GLN A 172 0.10 -5.54 1.28
CA GLN A 172 0.04 -4.73 0.05
C GLN A 172 0.28 -3.22 0.27
N ALA A 173 0.36 -2.75 1.52
CA ALA A 173 0.73 -1.36 1.82
C ALA A 173 2.16 -1.09 1.33
N ARG A 174 2.29 -0.24 0.30
CA ARG A 174 3.54 -0.03 -0.45
C ARG A 174 4.30 1.26 -0.14
N VAL A 175 3.88 2.15 0.76
CA VAL A 175 4.62 3.42 0.99
C VAL A 175 4.96 3.68 2.47
N ALA A 176 6.26 3.89 2.66
CA ALA A 176 6.96 4.72 3.65
C ALA A 176 6.62 4.62 5.14
N LEU A 177 6.81 3.44 5.74
CA LEU A 177 7.16 3.31 7.16
C LEU A 177 8.67 3.24 7.35
N SER A 178 9.43 4.13 6.69
CA SER A 178 10.89 4.16 6.78
C SER A 178 11.34 4.27 8.24
N ALA A 179 10.63 5.03 9.08
CA ALA A 179 10.95 5.17 10.49
C ALA A 179 10.89 3.84 11.27
N ASP A 180 9.82 3.03 11.13
CA ASP A 180 9.70 1.78 11.89
C ASP A 180 10.53 0.65 11.29
N TRP A 181 10.65 0.64 9.96
CA TRP A 181 11.62 -0.21 9.28
C TRP A 181 13.04 0.05 9.78
N LEU A 182 13.43 1.33 9.89
CA LEU A 182 14.74 1.72 10.41
C LEU A 182 14.88 1.44 11.91
N LYS A 183 13.83 1.58 12.72
CA LYS A 183 13.86 1.20 14.15
C LYS A 183 14.11 -0.30 14.30
N LEU A 184 13.38 -1.15 13.57
CA LEU A 184 13.59 -2.60 13.61
C LEU A 184 14.96 -2.99 13.03
N ALA A 185 15.37 -2.40 11.90
CA ALA A 185 16.69 -2.62 11.31
C ALA A 185 17.82 -2.26 12.28
N ARG A 186 17.69 -1.14 13.01
CA ARG A 186 18.67 -0.70 14.01
C ARG A 186 18.71 -1.61 15.23
N ALA A 187 17.54 -2.07 15.71
CA ALA A 187 17.48 -3.04 16.79
C ALA A 187 18.18 -4.36 16.40
N LEU A 188 17.91 -4.88 15.19
CA LEU A 188 18.58 -6.07 14.65
C LEU A 188 20.08 -5.86 14.46
N ARG A 189 20.51 -4.69 13.98
CA ARG A 189 21.94 -4.36 13.83
C ARG A 189 22.67 -4.35 15.17
N ARG A 190 22.08 -3.74 16.20
CA ARG A 190 22.67 -3.67 17.55
C ARG A 190 22.74 -5.06 18.19
N LEU A 191 21.68 -5.86 18.04
CA LEU A 191 21.68 -7.24 18.51
C LEU A 191 22.74 -8.09 17.77
N LYS A 192 22.85 -7.94 16.45
CA LYS A 192 23.90 -8.59 15.66
C LYS A 192 25.30 -8.20 16.15
N ALA A 193 25.55 -6.91 16.37
CA ALA A 193 26.84 -6.45 16.88
C ALA A 193 27.17 -7.05 18.25
N GLN A 194 26.18 -7.18 19.14
CA GLN A 194 26.38 -7.83 20.44
C GLN A 194 26.67 -9.34 20.30
N LEU A 195 26.00 -10.03 19.38
CA LEU A 195 26.28 -11.43 19.08
C LEU A 195 27.69 -11.63 18.49
N GLU A 196 28.16 -10.71 17.64
CA GLU A 196 29.53 -10.71 17.09
C GLU A 196 30.62 -10.51 18.14
N LEU A 197 30.29 -9.91 19.30
CA LEU A 197 31.20 -9.84 20.43
C LEU A 197 31.22 -11.12 21.26
N ARG A 198 30.18 -11.95 21.16
CA ARG A 198 30.02 -13.18 21.95
C ARG A 198 30.58 -14.42 21.26
N PHE A 199 30.49 -14.46 19.93
CA PHE A 199 30.86 -15.60 19.09
C PHE A 199 31.99 -15.20 18.14
N GLU A 200 33.04 -16.03 18.07
CA GLU A 200 34.20 -15.78 17.21
C GLU A 200 33.89 -16.09 15.74
N GLU A 201 33.07 -17.12 15.49
CA GLU A 201 32.70 -17.55 14.16
C GLU A 201 31.46 -16.80 13.65
N PRO A 202 31.53 -16.14 12.47
CA PRO A 202 30.37 -15.44 11.90
C PRO A 202 29.15 -16.35 11.72
N GLN A 203 29.35 -17.64 11.45
CA GLN A 203 28.30 -18.64 11.26
C GLN A 203 27.42 -18.79 12.50
N GLU A 204 28.03 -18.71 13.70
CA GLU A 204 27.32 -18.81 14.97
C GLU A 204 26.43 -17.59 15.24
N VAL A 205 26.79 -16.43 14.70
CA VAL A 205 25.93 -15.24 14.73
C VAL A 205 24.77 -15.39 13.75
N TYR A 206 25.04 -15.89 12.53
CA TYR A 206 24.03 -15.99 11.48
C TYR A 206 22.93 -17.03 11.77
N ARG A 207 23.17 -18.04 12.63
CA ARG A 207 22.12 -18.99 13.04
C ARG A 207 20.91 -18.34 13.73
N PHE A 208 21.10 -17.13 14.29
CA PHE A 208 20.04 -16.36 14.94
C PHE A 208 19.20 -15.53 13.97
N PHE A 209 19.58 -15.46 12.69
CA PHE A 209 18.91 -14.64 11.69
C PHE A 209 18.40 -15.50 10.53
N ASP A 210 17.08 -15.70 10.46
CA ASP A 210 16.46 -16.44 9.36
C ASP A 210 16.31 -15.56 8.10
N PHE A 211 17.33 -15.61 7.25
CA PHE A 211 17.32 -14.93 5.95
C PHE A 211 16.67 -15.76 4.83
N GLY A 212 16.06 -16.92 5.10
CA GLY A 212 15.50 -17.81 4.07
C GLY A 212 14.46 -17.15 3.16
N LYS A 213 13.87 -16.03 3.61
CA LYS A 213 12.88 -15.23 2.88
C LYS A 213 13.42 -13.91 2.29
N THR A 214 14.74 -13.66 2.36
CA THR A 214 15.41 -12.51 1.70
C THR A 214 15.55 -12.69 0.19
N TYR A 215 15.44 -13.92 -0.31
CA TYR A 215 15.67 -14.22 -1.72
C TYR A 215 14.40 -13.97 -2.55
N ILE A 216 14.31 -12.81 -3.20
CA ILE A 216 13.40 -12.66 -4.35
C ILE A 216 14.06 -13.41 -5.50
N ALA A 217 13.53 -14.59 -5.85
CA ALA A 217 13.91 -15.34 -7.04
C ALA A 217 13.52 -14.56 -8.31
N GLY A 218 14.30 -13.55 -8.65
CA GLY A 218 14.30 -12.90 -9.96
C GLY A 218 15.29 -13.60 -10.90
N ARG A 219 15.06 -14.87 -11.26
CA ARG A 219 15.76 -15.50 -12.39
C ARG A 219 14.77 -16.24 -13.28
N LYS A 220 14.68 -15.73 -14.52
CA LYS A 220 13.86 -16.22 -15.63
C LYS A 220 13.92 -17.75 -15.73
N ALA A 221 12.76 -18.37 -15.96
CA ALA A 221 12.70 -19.77 -16.39
C ALA A 221 13.66 -19.98 -17.60
N PRO A 222 14.47 -21.04 -17.62
CA PRO A 222 15.31 -21.34 -18.77
C PRO A 222 14.40 -21.55 -19.98
N LYS A 223 14.65 -20.80 -21.06
CA LYS A 223 14.08 -21.08 -22.38
C LYS A 223 14.40 -22.54 -22.70
N LYS A 224 13.36 -23.35 -22.93
CA LYS A 224 13.52 -24.70 -23.50
C LYS A 224 14.47 -24.62 -24.69
N PRO A 225 15.47 -25.51 -24.81
CA PRO A 225 16.29 -25.59 -26.01
C PRO A 225 15.37 -25.84 -27.19
N ARG A 226 15.52 -25.00 -28.22
CA ARG A 226 14.91 -25.17 -29.53
C ARG A 226 15.38 -26.53 -30.03
N GLN A 227 14.49 -27.52 -30.09
CA GLN A 227 14.78 -28.77 -30.78
C GLN A 227 15.25 -28.42 -32.19
N ALA A 228 16.43 -28.95 -32.52
CA ALA A 228 17.02 -28.83 -33.83
C ALA A 228 16.00 -29.33 -34.86
N ALA A 229 15.91 -28.60 -35.97
CA ALA A 229 15.20 -29.05 -37.15
C ALA A 229 15.76 -30.43 -37.54
N GLU A 230 14.89 -31.44 -37.56
CA GLU A 230 15.11 -32.65 -38.33
C GLU A 230 15.36 -32.22 -39.78
N ALA A 231 16.55 -32.54 -40.28
CA ALA A 231 16.81 -32.55 -41.71
C ALA A 231 15.92 -33.64 -42.33
N PRO A 232 15.20 -33.36 -43.44
CA PRO A 232 14.50 -34.41 -44.16
C PRO A 232 15.55 -35.35 -44.77
N ALA A 233 15.38 -36.64 -44.50
CA ALA A 233 16.05 -37.70 -45.23
C ALA A 233 15.33 -37.84 -46.58
N GLU A 234 16.03 -37.50 -47.67
CA GLU A 234 16.15 -38.26 -48.93
C GLU A 234 17.18 -37.58 -49.85
#